data_AF-A0A151JP33-F1
#
_entry.id   AF-A0A151JP33-F1
#
_cell.length_a   1.000
_cell.length_b   1.000
_cell.length_c   1.000
_cell.angle_alpha   90.00
_cell.angle_beta   90.00
_cell.angle_gamma   90.00
#
_symmetry.space_group_name_H-M   'P 1'
#
loop_
_entity.id
_entity.type
_entity.pdbx_description
1 polymer ?
#
loop_
_entity_poly.entity_id
_entity_poly.type
_entity_poly.pdbx_seq_one_letter_code
_entity_poly.pdbx_strand_id
1 'polypeptide(L)' 'MSKQFNKELDYRLIDFVESKPLLWDCTSDIYKRSDLKNASWDDIAKQLGPNFTGTSHNERK' A
#
# COMPACT_ATOMS: atom_id res chain seq x y z
N MET A 1 -4.61 -21.62 10.13
CA MET A 1 -5.60 -20.53 10.14
C MET A 1 -5.72 -19.99 8.73
N SER A 2 -6.86 -20.19 8.07
CA SER A 2 -7.13 -19.65 6.74
C SER A 2 -7.30 -18.14 6.84
N LYS A 3 -6.48 -17.36 6.13
CA LYS A 3 -6.67 -15.90 5.98
C LYS A 3 -8.06 -15.68 5.38
N GLN A 4 -8.99 -15.22 6.21
CA GLN A 4 -10.32 -14.85 5.75
C GLN A 4 -10.17 -13.53 5.01
N PHE A 5 -10.17 -13.58 3.67
CA PHE A 5 -10.24 -12.40 2.83
C PHE A 5 -11.48 -11.60 3.23
N ASN A 6 -11.27 -10.39 3.74
CA ASN A 6 -12.35 -9.47 4.02
C ASN A 6 -12.55 -8.63 2.77
N LYS A 7 -13.48 -9.07 1.92
CA LYS A 7 -13.76 -8.45 0.60
C LYS A 7 -13.93 -6.94 0.69
N GLU A 8 -14.52 -6.42 1.78
CA GLU A 8 -14.67 -4.98 1.98
C GLU A 8 -13.32 -4.26 2.12
N LEU A 9 -12.39 -4.86 2.88
CA LEU A 9 -11.04 -4.31 3.02
C LEU A 9 -10.25 -4.42 1.72
N ASP A 10 -10.44 -5.49 0.95
CA ASP A 10 -9.79 -5.66 -0.34
C ASP A 10 -10.22 -4.58 -1.33
N TYR A 11 -11.53 -4.29 -1.42
CA TYR A 11 -12.03 -3.22 -2.30
C TYR A 11 -11.52 -1.85 -1.86
N ARG A 12 -11.55 -1.53 -0.56
CA ARG A 12 -10.99 -0.27 -0.06
C ARG A 12 -9.50 -0.13 -0.34
N LEU A 13 -8.73 -1.21 -0.21
CA LEU A 13 -7.31 -1.21 -0.54
C LEU A 13 -7.09 -0.89 -2.03
N ILE A 14 -7.87 -1.50 -2.92
CA ILE A 14 -7.81 -1.22 -4.36
C ILE A 14 -8.11 0.26 -4.62
N ASP A 15 -9.20 0.80 -4.07
CA ASP A 15 -9.58 2.20 -4.23
C ASP A 15 -8.46 3.15 -3.79
N PHE A 16 -7.82 2.87 -2.65
CA PHE A 16 -6.71 3.68 -2.14
C PHE A 16 -5.47 3.61 -3.04
N VAL A 17 -5.13 2.42 -3.55
CA VAL A 17 -3.98 2.25 -4.44
C VAL A 17 -4.21 2.94 -5.78
N GLU A 18 -5.40 2.80 -6.37
CA GLU A 18 -5.76 3.46 -7.62
C GLU A 18 -5.68 4.99 -7.50
N SER A 19 -6.09 5.54 -6.35
CA SER A 19 -6.04 6.99 -6.07
C SER A 19 -4.61 7.58 -5.97
N LYS A 20 -3.57 6.76 -5.85
CA LYS A 20 -2.17 7.19 -5.65
C LYS A 20 -1.27 6.68 -6.78
N PRO A 21 -1.17 7.41 -7.92
CA PRO A 21 -0.36 7.01 -9.08
C PRO A 21 1.10 6.69 -8.74
N LEU A 22 1.69 7.33 -7.73
CA LEU A 22 3.06 7.04 -7.26
C LEU A 22 3.29 5.56 -6.90
N LEU A 23 2.23 4.80 -6.60
CA LEU A 23 2.30 3.38 -6.25
C LEU A 23 2.34 2.45 -7.46
N TRP A 24 1.75 2.82 -8.59
CA TRP A 24 1.54 1.91 -9.74
C TRP A 24 1.93 2.50 -11.09
N ASP A 25 1.96 3.82 -11.24
CA ASP A 25 2.29 4.50 -12.49
C ASP A 25 3.80 4.55 -12.72
N CYS A 26 4.33 3.52 -13.39
CA CYS A 26 5.73 3.43 -13.77
C CYS A 26 6.21 4.52 -14.73
N THR A 27 5.29 5.29 -15.34
CA THR A 27 5.64 6.40 -16.25
C THR A 27 5.91 7.70 -15.49
N SER A 28 5.47 7.79 -14.24
CA SER A 28 5.69 8.95 -13.38
C SER A 28 7.09 8.94 -12.75
N ASP A 29 7.79 10.07 -12.77
CA ASP A 29 9.12 10.21 -12.16
C ASP A 29 9.12 9.89 -10.66
N ILE A 30 8.00 10.15 -9.98
CA ILE A 30 7.85 9.91 -8.54
C ILE A 30 7.72 8.43 -8.20
N TYR A 31 7.42 7.55 -9.17
CA TYR A 31 7.35 6.11 -8.94
C TYR A 31 8.71 5.52 -8.49
N LYS A 32 9.82 6.15 -8.86
CA LYS A 32 11.15 5.68 -8.42
C LYS A 32 11.48 6.08 -6.98
N ARG A 33 10.67 6.93 -6.34
CA ARG A 33 10.90 7.41 -4.97
C ARG A 33 10.32 6.47 -3.93
N SER A 34 11.15 5.55 -3.46
CA SER A 34 10.81 4.57 -2.43
C SER A 34 10.37 5.22 -1.11
N ASP A 35 10.91 6.39 -0.76
CA ASP A 35 10.51 7.16 0.43
C ASP A 35 9.05 7.59 0.37
N LEU A 36 8.60 8.10 -0.78
CA LEU A 36 7.21 8.52 -1.00
C LEU A 36 6.25 7.32 -1.07
N LYS A 37 6.71 6.20 -1.65
CA LYS A 37 5.95 4.95 -1.68
C LYS A 37 5.71 4.41 -0.28
N ASN A 38 6.76 4.37 0.56
CA ASN A 38 6.64 3.90 1.94
C ASN A 38 5.69 4.80 2.75
N ALA A 39 5.82 6.13 2.62
CA ALA A 39 4.90 7.07 3.26
C ALA A 39 3.44 6.87 2.81
N SER A 40 3.23 6.57 1.53
CA SER A 40 1.90 6.32 0.98
C SER A 40 1.30 5.00 1.44
N TRP A 41 2.10 3.94 1.55
CA TRP A 41 1.64 2.67 2.10
C TRP A 41 1.33 2.76 3.59
N ASP A 42 2.11 3.53 4.36
CA ASP A 42 1.83 3.81 5.77
C ASP A 42 0.52 4.59 5.94
N ASP A 43 0.26 5.57 5.07
CA ASP A 43 -1.01 6.30 5.03
C ASP A 43 -2.20 5.39 4.71
N ILE A 44 -2.09 4.51 3.69
CA ILE A 44 -3.12 3.52 3.35
C ILE A 44 -3.37 2.56 4.53
N ALA A 45 -2.30 2.10 5.19
CA ALA A 45 -2.40 1.22 6.34
C ALA A 45 -3.17 1.85 7.50
N LYS A 46 -2.87 3.12 7.81
CA LYS A 46 -3.62 3.90 8.83
C LYS A 46 -5.10 4.04 8.48
N GLN A 47 -5.44 4.22 7.21
CA GLN A 47 -6.82 4.35 6.75
C GLN A 47 -7.59 3.02 6.79
N LEU A 48 -6.93 1.89 6.52
CA LEU A 48 -7.53 0.55 6.57
C LEU A 48 -7.68 0.00 8.00
N GLY A 49 -6.92 0.54 8.95
CA GLY A 49 -7.04 0.28 10.38
C GLY A 49 -5.94 -0.61 10.96
N PRO A 50 -5.98 -0.89 12.27
CA PRO A 50 -4.86 -1.44 13.04
C PRO A 50 -4.44 -2.86 12.65
N ASN A 51 -5.25 -3.57 11.87
CA ASN A 51 -4.94 -4.90 11.35
C ASN A 51 -4.12 -4.88 10.05
N PHE A 52 -3.94 -3.71 9.44
CA PHE A 52 -3.15 -3.53 8.24
C PHE A 52 -1.81 -2.90 8.63
N THR A 53 -0.77 -3.72 8.77
CA THR A 53 0.59 -3.22 9.02
C THR A 53 1.32 -3.07 7.70
N GLY A 54 1.71 -1.85 7.37
CA GLY A 54 2.58 -1.55 6.22
C GLY A 54 4.02 -1.98 6.49
N THR A 55 4.29 -3.27 6.70
CA THR A 55 5.67 -3.76 6.87
C THR A 55 6.36 -3.81 5.51
N SER A 56 7.04 -2.72 5.17
CA SER A 56 8.03 -2.68 4.09
C SER A 56 9.22 -3.57 4.48
N HIS A 57 9.15 -4.85 4.12
CA HIS A 57 10.27 -5.78 4.29
C HIS A 57 11.32 -5.53 3.20
N ASN A 58 12.09 -4.45 3.34
CA ASN A 58 13.27 -4.24 2.51
C ASN A 58 14.49 -4.86 3.21
N GLU A 59 14.51 -6.19 3.27
CA GLU A 59 15.71 -6.97 3.59
C GLU A 59 16.09 -7.78 2.34
N ARG A 60 16.75 -7.13 1.40
CA ARG A 60 17.59 -7.82 0.43
C ARG A 60 19.03 -7.59 0.91
N LYS A 61 19.63 -8.66 1.45
CA LYS A 61 21.08 -8.79 1.66
C LYS A 61 21.85 -8.53 0.38
#